data_AF-A0A932RXY2-F1
#
_entry.id   AF-A0A932RXY2-F1
#
_cell.length_a   1.000
_cell.length_b   1.000
_cell.length_c   1.000
_cell.angle_alpha   90.00
_cell.angle_beta   90.00
_cell.angle_gamma   90.00
#
_symmetry.space_group_name_H-M   'P 1'
#
loop_
_entity.id
_entity.type
_entity.pdbx_description
1 polymer ?
#
loop_
_entity_poly.entity_id
_entity_poly.type
_entity_poly.pdbx_seq_one_letter_code
_entity_poly.pdbx_strand_id
1 'polypeptide(L)' 'PLGGMFIWVTLPAHINSKELLDAAIAQNVAFVPGGPFYANEAETNTFRLSFVTVPPEKINEGIAKIGKLLHERM' A
#
# COMPACT_ATOMS: atom_id res chain seq x y z
N PRO A 1 -2.52 -5.56 -13.59
CA PRO A 1 -3.95 -5.54 -13.97
C PRO A 1 -4.05 -5.44 -15.49
N LEU A 2 -5.03 -6.09 -16.13
CA LEU A 2 -5.25 -5.98 -17.59
C LEU A 2 -6.01 -4.69 -17.98
N GLY A 3 -6.39 -3.87 -16.98
CA GLY A 3 -7.06 -2.59 -17.11
C GLY A 3 -7.50 -2.05 -15.74
N GLY A 4 -8.07 -0.85 -15.68
CA GLY A 4 -8.59 -0.23 -14.44
C GLY A 4 -7.64 0.78 -13.81
N MET A 5 -7.83 1.02 -12.50
CA MET A 5 -7.25 2.17 -11.79
C MET A 5 -6.41 1.79 -10.55
N PHE A 6 -6.40 0.51 -10.20
CA PHE A 6 -5.88 0.04 -8.93
C PHE A 6 -5.00 -1.21 -9.04
N ILE A 7 -4.06 -1.32 -8.12
CA ILE A 7 -3.29 -2.54 -7.84
C ILE A 7 -3.62 -2.96 -6.41
N TRP A 8 -3.94 -4.24 -6.24
CA TRP A 8 -4.10 -4.85 -4.92
C TRP A 8 -2.78 -5.51 -4.52
N VAL A 9 -2.33 -5.27 -3.31
CA VAL A 9 -1.07 -5.81 -2.78
C VAL A 9 -1.37 -6.62 -1.53
N THR A 10 -0.80 -7.82 -1.48
CA THR A 10 -0.80 -8.69 -0.29
C THR A 10 0.64 -8.82 0.21
N LEU A 11 0.85 -8.44 1.46
CA LEU A 11 2.15 -8.50 2.16
C LEU A 11 2.30 -9.84 2.91
N PRO A 12 3.49 -10.15 3.45
CA PRO A 12 3.63 -11.19 4.47
C PRO A 12 2.62 -11.01 5.61
N ALA A 13 2.07 -12.12 6.12
CA ALA A 13 0.97 -12.11 7.09
C ALA A 13 1.27 -11.35 8.40
N HIS A 14 2.55 -11.25 8.78
CA HIS A 14 2.97 -10.54 9.99
C HIS A 14 3.03 -9.01 9.82
N ILE A 15 2.93 -8.48 8.60
CA ILE A 15 2.99 -7.03 8.34
C ILE A 15 1.58 -6.46 8.33
N ASN A 16 1.31 -5.52 9.23
CA ASN A 16 0.05 -4.79 9.28
C ASN A 16 0.06 -3.59 8.32
N SER A 17 -0.88 -3.53 7.38
CA SER A 17 -0.94 -2.48 6.36
C SER A 17 -1.36 -1.11 6.91
N LYS A 18 -2.08 -1.06 8.04
CA LYS A 18 -2.42 0.19 8.71
C LYS A 18 -1.19 0.81 9.38
N GLU A 19 -0.38 0.00 10.06
CA GLU A 19 0.88 0.48 10.66
C GLU A 19 1.89 0.90 9.58
N LEU A 20 1.92 0.17 8.46
CA LEU A 20 2.70 0.58 7.29
C LEU A 20 2.21 1.92 6.72
N LEU A 21 0.89 2.15 6.67
CA LEU A 21 0.34 3.42 6.22
C LEU A 21 0.77 4.57 7.11
N ASP A 22 0.70 4.40 8.43
CA ASP A 22 1.10 5.43 9.39
C ASP A 22 2.57 5.85 9.16
N ALA A 23 3.46 4.87 8.89
CA ALA A 23 4.86 5.13 8.53
C ALA A 23 5.03 5.75 7.12
N ALA A 24 4.21 5.36 6.16
CA ALA A 24 4.24 5.90 4.79
C ALA A 24 3.79 7.37 4.75
N ILE A 25 2.79 7.75 5.55
CA ILE A 25 2.30 9.12 5.66
C ILE A 25 3.42 10.05 6.14
N ALA A 26 4.23 9.61 7.11
CA ALA A 26 5.41 10.36 7.56
C ALA A 26 6.43 10.61 6.43
N GLN A 27 6.39 9.84 5.35
CA GLN A 27 7.23 10.02 4.14
C GLN A 27 6.48 10.67 2.96
N ASN A 28 5.31 11.26 3.21
CA ASN A 28 4.43 11.86 2.19
C ASN A 28 3.92 10.86 1.14
N VAL A 29 3.63 9.62 1.56
CA VAL A 29 3.02 8.58 0.71
C VAL A 29 1.76 8.08 1.41
N ALA A 30 0.66 7.98 0.65
CA ALA A 30 -0.60 7.45 1.16
C ALA A 30 -1.13 6.35 0.24
N PHE A 31 -1.77 5.35 0.85
CA PHE A 31 -2.50 4.27 0.17
C PHE A 31 -3.71 3.88 1.04
N VAL A 32 -4.59 3.02 0.53
CA VAL A 32 -5.78 2.60 1.28
C VAL A 32 -5.56 1.21 1.88
N PRO A 33 -5.58 1.04 3.21
CA PRO A 33 -5.49 -0.27 3.85
C PRO A 33 -6.64 -1.17 3.38
N GLY A 34 -6.38 -2.48 3.29
CA GLY A 34 -7.31 -3.44 2.72
C GLY A 34 -8.51 -3.75 3.62
N GLY A 35 -8.37 -3.60 4.93
CA GLY A 35 -9.39 -4.02 5.91
C GLY A 35 -10.83 -3.59 5.61
N PRO A 36 -11.11 -2.31 5.28
CA PRO A 36 -12.46 -1.86 4.94
C PRO A 36 -13.08 -2.48 3.68
N PHE A 37 -12.32 -3.21 2.87
CA PHE A 37 -12.82 -3.90 1.66
C PHE A 37 -13.25 -5.35 1.93
N TYR A 38 -13.05 -5.87 3.15
CA TYR A 38 -13.52 -7.20 3.55
C TYR A 38 -14.84 -7.05 4.31
N ALA A 39 -15.87 -7.80 3.89
CA ALA A 39 -17.19 -7.76 4.52
C ALA A 39 -17.23 -8.49 5.88
N ASN A 40 -16.32 -9.46 6.08
CA ASN A 40 -16.27 -10.32 7.27
C ASN A 40 -14.86 -10.25 7.91
N GLU A 41 -14.15 -11.39 7.97
CA GLU A 41 -12.77 -11.47 8.46
C GLU A 41 -11.84 -10.74 7.49
N ALA A 42 -11.23 -9.67 7.99
CA ALA A 42 -10.35 -8.81 7.22
C ALA A 42 -8.91 -9.31 7.29
N GLU A 43 -8.27 -9.43 6.12
CA GLU A 43 -6.82 -9.55 6.06
C GLU A 43 -6.17 -8.21 6.41
N THR A 44 -5.30 -8.20 7.42
CA THR A 44 -4.60 -6.99 7.89
C THR A 44 -3.37 -6.65 7.07
N ASN A 45 -2.90 -7.56 6.22
CA ASN A 45 -1.68 -7.49 5.42
C ASN A 45 -1.94 -7.08 3.97
N THR A 46 -3.11 -6.54 3.65
CA THR A 46 -3.46 -6.11 2.29
C THR A 46 -3.66 -4.60 2.19
N PHE A 47 -3.42 -4.03 1.01
CA PHE A 47 -3.73 -2.64 0.71
C PHE A 47 -3.93 -2.39 -0.80
N ARG A 48 -4.57 -1.26 -1.13
CA ARG A 48 -4.87 -0.83 -2.49
C ARG A 48 -4.08 0.41 -2.88
N LEU A 49 -3.41 0.34 -4.03
CA LEU A 49 -2.73 1.46 -4.67
C LEU A 49 -3.56 1.99 -5.83
N SER A 50 -3.60 3.31 -6.00
CA SER A 50 -4.14 3.97 -7.18
C SER A 50 -3.03 4.67 -7.95
N PHE A 51 -3.06 4.57 -9.27
CA PHE A 51 -2.08 5.19 -10.17
C PHE A 51 -2.67 6.24 -11.11
N VAL A 52 -3.94 6.62 -10.91
CA VAL A 52 -4.68 7.49 -11.86
C VAL A 52 -4.41 8.98 -11.62
N THR A 53 -4.20 9.37 -10.37
CA THR A 53 -4.10 10.78 -9.97
C THR A 53 -2.65 11.26 -9.78
N VAL A 54 -1.68 10.36 -9.92
CA VAL A 54 -0.28 10.61 -9.55
C VAL A 54 0.61 10.49 -10.81
N PRO A 55 1.47 11.49 -11.10
CA PRO A 55 2.41 11.42 -12.21
C PRO A 55 3.39 10.25 -12.10
N PRO A 56 3.88 9.67 -13.22
CA PRO A 56 4.77 8.51 -13.21
C PRO A 56 6.03 8.65 -12.34
N GLU A 57 6.66 9.82 -12.34
CA GLU A 57 7.83 10.13 -11.53
C GLU A 57 7.53 10.06 -10.03
N LYS A 58 6.35 10.53 -9.60
CA LYS A 58 5.88 10.46 -8.21
C LYS A 58 5.46 9.05 -7.82
N ILE A 59 4.96 8.26 -8.77
CA ILE A 59 4.70 6.82 -8.55
C ILE A 59 6.03 6.12 -8.22
N ASN A 60 7.08 6.35 -9.01
CA ASN A 60 8.39 5.73 -8.77
C ASN A 60 8.96 6.10 -7.39
N GLU A 61 8.92 7.38 -7.02
CA GLU A 61 9.35 7.83 -5.69
C GLU A 61 8.52 7.20 -4.56
N GLY A 62 7.20 7.15 -4.72
CA GLY A 62 6.29 6.60 -3.72
C GLY A 62 6.49 5.11 -3.49
N ILE A 63 6.62 4.33 -4.57
CA ILE A 63 6.88 2.89 -4.50
C ILE A 63 8.25 2.60 -3.88
N ALA A 64 9.29 3.39 -4.20
CA ALA A 64 10.62 3.23 -3.60
C ALA A 64 10.58 3.43 -2.07
N LYS A 65 9.84 4.43 -1.59
CA LYS A 65 9.66 4.67 -0.14
C LYS A 65 8.91 3.54 0.55
N ILE A 66 7.83 3.02 -0.07
CA ILE A 66 7.11 1.85 0.45
C ILE A 66 8.04 0.63 0.50
N GLY A 67 8.82 0.40 -0.56
CA GLY A 67 9.79 -0.71 -0.62
C GLY A 67 10.82 -0.65 0.51
N LYS A 68 11.35 0.54 0.79
CA LYS A 68 12.28 0.74 1.92
C LYS A 68 11.61 0.44 3.27
N LEU A 69 10.41 0.96 3.50
CA LEU A 69 9.65 0.71 4.74
C LEU A 69 9.34 -0.77 4.95
N LEU A 70 9.06 -1.50 3.86
CA LEU A 70 8.84 -2.94 3.89
C LEU A 70 10.13 -3.68 4.22
N HIS A 71 11.26 -3.32 3.59
CA HIS A 71 12.55 -3.97 3.86
C HIS A 71 12.97 -3.88 5.33
N GLU A 72 12.67 -2.76 6.00
CA GLU A 72 12.92 -2.58 7.44
C GLU A 72 12.02 -3.44 8.35
N ARG A 73 10.96 -4.06 7.80
CA ARG A 73 9.95 -4.85 8.51
C ARG A 73 9.96 -6.33 8.15
N MET A 74 10.89 -6.76 7.28
CA MET A 74 11.07 -8.15 6.87
C MET A 74 11.99 -8.92 7.81
#